data_AF-A0A7I8BTU3-F1
#
_entry.id   AF-A0A7I8BTU3-F1
#
_cell.length_a   1.000
_cell.length_b   1.000
_cell.length_c   1.000
_cell.angle_alpha   90.00
_cell.angle_beta   90.00
_cell.angle_gamma   90.00
#
_symmetry.space_group_name_H-M   'P 1'
#
loop_
_entity.id
_entity.type
_entity.pdbx_description
1 polymer ?
#
loop_
_entity_poly.entity_id
_entity_poly.type
_entity_poly.pdbx_seq_one_letter_code
_entity_poly.pdbx_strand_id
1 'polypeptide(L)'
;MKLKTRFYGVVLFFTVASAYALDMRSTQPVAPESPASTTAPVNPAAVSNERIRQFFSQSGLDPASDNGRLLMDVFTRIAADAEYREKFSKFSQARGMFGGQLSPDDRLRVLHLMKDLAQGQKGDCDAIAANGRDFVLLAKTLSPHGFKDLLEILEISVGRSMPDSYDERYTTSELLAAESDLESGLVAKLTPQFSEKRTPNFCDVVVAGVDTIDAVPPASRQRATYEFFQTLDHKPSARTKVLTDPSAYLDDMFDERRLPDSIRRKLPANGSRPLPYARLVIDAEWHHRTKPNNPSPFKDTFVNRRNNGVIAELVTPGADSTPKDWSDFYLSFGVADLLRQNVGSGLTPLGTLKDDTAVEVASLPLLEGHSIAFPVPLPSEYGETARTCEVGKTVPASTVFRSLDGDAVELHCKFVKKSGSTERINIALLVNYGIPWWTSYDDEDDHTDIVVKNVTVQ
;
A
#
# COMPACT_ATOMS: atom_id res chain seq x y z
N MET A 1 -4.02 2.73 -12.40
CA MET A 1 -3.02 2.92 -13.49
C MET A 1 -3.20 1.84 -14.56
N LYS A 2 -2.97 2.13 -15.85
CA LYS A 2 -3.10 1.20 -17.01
C LYS A 2 -1.72 0.72 -17.53
N LEU A 3 -0.74 0.54 -16.64
CA LEU A 3 0.68 0.33 -16.99
C LEU A 3 0.98 -1.10 -17.49
N LYS A 4 0.29 -2.12 -16.95
CA LYS A 4 0.46 -3.51 -17.39
C LYS A 4 0.09 -3.73 -18.86
N THR A 5 -1.02 -3.16 -19.33
CA THR A 5 -1.40 -3.22 -20.77
C THR A 5 -0.41 -2.47 -21.66
N ARG A 6 0.36 -1.53 -21.09
CA ARG A 6 1.37 -0.73 -21.80
C ARG A 6 2.65 -1.54 -22.04
N PHE A 7 3.16 -2.19 -20.99
CA PHE A 7 4.34 -3.05 -21.08
C PHE A 7 4.12 -4.31 -21.95
N TYR A 8 2.92 -4.89 -21.95
CA TYR A 8 2.60 -6.04 -22.83
C TYR A 8 2.84 -5.75 -24.32
N GLY A 9 2.66 -4.50 -24.79
CA GLY A 9 2.97 -4.13 -26.17
C GLY A 9 4.46 -4.22 -26.50
N VAL A 10 5.30 -3.85 -25.54
CA VAL A 10 6.76 -4.00 -25.60
C VAL A 10 7.13 -5.48 -25.65
N VAL A 11 6.65 -6.26 -24.67
CA VAL A 11 6.92 -7.70 -24.60
C VAL A 11 6.45 -8.41 -25.87
N LEU A 12 5.24 -8.13 -26.35
CA LEU A 12 4.70 -8.75 -27.56
C LEU A 12 5.53 -8.41 -28.80
N PHE A 13 5.94 -7.15 -28.97
CA PHE A 13 6.82 -6.76 -30.07
C PHE A 13 8.15 -7.51 -30.04
N PHE A 14 8.82 -7.55 -28.89
CA PHE A 14 10.07 -8.28 -28.74
C PHE A 14 9.90 -9.80 -28.86
N THR A 15 8.75 -10.37 -28.46
CA THR A 15 8.47 -11.81 -28.61
C THR A 15 8.22 -12.18 -30.08
N VAL A 16 7.44 -11.39 -30.81
CA VAL A 16 7.20 -11.59 -32.25
C VAL A 16 8.50 -11.43 -33.04
N ALA A 17 9.28 -10.40 -32.74
CA ALA A 17 10.52 -10.11 -33.44
C ALA A 17 11.66 -11.08 -33.07
N SER A 18 11.69 -11.61 -31.83
CA SER A 18 12.63 -12.66 -31.44
C SER A 18 12.22 -14.04 -31.97
N ALA A 19 10.93 -14.36 -32.04
CA ALA A 19 10.43 -15.53 -32.74
C ALA A 19 10.77 -15.49 -34.23
N TYR A 20 10.62 -14.31 -34.86
CA TYR A 20 11.09 -14.07 -36.23
C TYR A 20 12.62 -14.33 -36.32
N ALA A 21 13.42 -13.78 -35.40
CA ALA A 21 14.87 -14.02 -35.36
C ALA A 21 15.27 -15.50 -35.09
N LEU A 22 14.42 -16.26 -34.40
CA LEU A 22 14.64 -17.67 -34.00
C LEU A 22 14.23 -18.69 -35.06
N ASP A 23 13.06 -18.52 -35.69
CA ASP A 23 12.59 -19.36 -36.81
C ASP A 23 13.52 -19.24 -38.03
N MET A 24 14.37 -18.21 -38.03
CA MET A 24 15.41 -17.99 -39.03
C MET A 24 16.76 -18.67 -38.73
N ARG A 25 16.92 -19.35 -37.60
CA ARG A 25 18.05 -20.29 -37.33
C ARG A 25 17.70 -21.76 -37.59
N SER A 26 16.42 -22.13 -37.59
CA SER A 26 15.96 -23.53 -37.78
C SER A 26 15.94 -23.97 -39.25
N THR A 27 16.04 -23.04 -40.20
CA THR A 27 16.00 -23.30 -41.66
C THR A 27 17.38 -23.45 -42.29
N GLN A 28 18.21 -24.34 -41.75
CA GLN A 28 19.24 -25.02 -42.55
C GLN A 28 18.81 -26.47 -42.75
N PRO A 29 18.23 -26.84 -43.91
CA PRO A 29 18.19 -28.23 -44.32
C PRO A 29 19.65 -28.69 -44.46
N VAL A 30 20.03 -29.75 -43.74
CA VAL A 30 21.22 -30.53 -44.10
C VAL A 30 20.88 -31.22 -45.42
N ALA A 31 21.17 -30.55 -46.54
CA ALA A 31 21.10 -31.15 -47.87
C ALA A 31 22.42 -31.90 -48.15
N PRO A 32 22.37 -33.09 -48.78
CA PRO A 32 23.55 -33.90 -49.03
C PRO A 32 24.50 -33.23 -50.03
N GLU A 33 25.79 -33.50 -49.84
CA GLU A 33 26.92 -32.91 -50.56
C GLU A 33 26.73 -32.88 -52.09
N SER A 34 26.89 -31.70 -52.68
CA SER A 34 27.25 -31.52 -54.09
C SER A 34 28.17 -30.30 -54.21
N PRO A 35 29.16 -30.34 -55.12
CA PRO A 35 30.41 -29.61 -54.94
C PRO A 35 30.31 -28.12 -55.31
N ALA A 36 30.86 -27.31 -54.39
CA ALA A 36 31.49 -26.01 -54.54
C ALA A 36 30.96 -25.06 -55.65
N SER A 37 30.05 -24.17 -55.26
CA SER A 37 30.09 -22.78 -55.74
C SER A 37 30.78 -21.95 -54.66
N THR A 38 31.86 -21.25 -55.02
CA THR A 38 32.54 -20.26 -54.18
C THR A 38 31.63 -19.05 -53.94
N THR A 39 30.64 -19.20 -53.08
CA THR A 39 30.08 -18.10 -52.31
C THR A 39 30.97 -17.92 -51.09
N ALA A 40 31.52 -16.71 -50.91
CA ALA A 40 32.22 -16.31 -49.69
C ALA A 40 31.40 -16.76 -48.47
N PRO A 41 32.05 -17.20 -47.37
CA PRO A 41 31.33 -17.64 -46.17
C PRO A 41 30.43 -16.50 -45.72
N VAL A 42 29.14 -16.65 -45.98
CA VAL A 42 28.13 -15.67 -45.61
C VAL A 42 28.12 -15.67 -44.09
N ASN A 43 28.66 -14.61 -43.49
CA ASN A 43 28.73 -14.50 -42.03
C ASN A 43 27.29 -14.61 -41.48
N PRO A 44 26.97 -15.64 -40.68
CA PRO A 44 25.62 -15.85 -40.17
C PRO A 44 25.10 -14.63 -39.39
N ALA A 45 25.99 -13.85 -38.78
CA ALA A 45 25.66 -12.59 -38.10
C ALA A 45 25.28 -11.47 -39.08
N ALA A 46 25.87 -11.42 -40.28
CA ALA A 46 25.53 -10.42 -41.29
C ALA A 46 24.14 -10.67 -41.89
N VAL A 47 23.74 -11.93 -42.06
CA VAL A 47 22.40 -12.31 -42.54
C VAL A 47 21.34 -12.09 -41.48
N SER A 48 21.63 -12.36 -40.21
CA SER A 48 20.68 -12.05 -39.14
C SER A 48 20.45 -10.55 -39.02
N ASN A 49 21.51 -9.74 -39.15
CA ASN A 49 21.41 -8.27 -39.04
C ASN A 49 20.58 -7.66 -40.18
N GLU A 50 20.77 -8.11 -41.43
CA GLU A 50 19.99 -7.57 -42.56
C GLU A 50 18.50 -7.93 -42.46
N ARG A 51 18.16 -9.09 -41.90
CA ARG A 51 16.76 -9.51 -41.70
C ARG A 51 16.09 -8.81 -40.52
N ILE A 52 16.81 -8.56 -39.43
CA ILE A 52 16.34 -7.69 -38.33
C ILE A 52 16.08 -6.27 -38.87
N ARG A 53 16.98 -5.76 -39.72
CA ARG A 53 16.82 -4.46 -40.38
C ARG A 53 15.54 -4.39 -41.23
N GLN A 54 15.25 -5.42 -42.01
CA GLN A 54 14.03 -5.53 -42.81
C GLN A 54 12.75 -5.56 -41.96
N PHE A 55 12.75 -6.30 -40.85
CA PHE A 55 11.61 -6.37 -39.94
C PHE A 55 11.25 -4.99 -39.36
N PHE A 56 12.25 -4.21 -38.92
CA PHE A 56 12.00 -2.85 -38.43
C PHE A 56 11.49 -1.92 -39.52
N SER A 57 12.08 -2.00 -40.72
CA SER A 57 11.63 -1.20 -41.86
C SER A 57 10.17 -1.49 -42.23
N GLN A 58 9.75 -2.76 -42.18
CA GLN A 58 8.36 -3.18 -42.41
C GLN A 58 7.40 -2.73 -41.30
N SER A 59 7.89 -2.61 -40.07
CA SER A 59 7.17 -2.03 -38.93
C SER A 59 7.15 -0.48 -38.98
N GLY A 60 7.71 0.12 -40.04
CA GLY A 60 7.82 1.55 -40.24
C GLY A 60 8.82 2.24 -39.31
N LEU A 61 9.76 1.50 -38.73
CA LEU A 61 10.89 2.02 -37.96
C LEU A 61 12.11 2.10 -38.87
N ASP A 62 12.71 3.29 -38.97
CA ASP A 62 13.97 3.45 -39.71
C ASP A 62 15.13 2.85 -38.89
N PRO A 63 15.78 1.76 -39.33
CA PRO A 63 16.89 1.14 -38.62
C PRO A 63 18.13 2.03 -38.52
N ALA A 64 18.24 3.07 -39.36
CA ALA A 64 19.34 4.03 -39.33
C ALA A 64 19.09 5.21 -38.38
N SER A 65 17.84 5.40 -37.92
CA SER A 65 17.53 6.38 -36.87
C SER A 65 18.23 6.04 -35.55
N ASP A 66 18.37 7.02 -34.65
CA ASP A 66 18.99 6.80 -33.34
C ASP A 66 18.30 5.67 -32.55
N ASN A 67 16.96 5.70 -32.50
CA ASN A 67 16.16 4.66 -31.83
C ASN A 67 16.21 3.32 -32.59
N GLY A 68 16.26 3.37 -33.93
CA GLY A 68 16.44 2.18 -34.76
C GLY A 68 17.75 1.46 -34.49
N ARG A 69 18.85 2.21 -34.31
CA ARG A 69 20.17 1.65 -33.95
C ARG A 69 20.16 0.99 -32.57
N LEU A 70 19.55 1.64 -31.57
CA LEU A 70 19.38 1.06 -30.24
C LEU A 70 18.59 -0.27 -30.29
N LEU A 71 17.54 -0.35 -31.11
CA LEU A 71 16.80 -1.60 -31.32
C LEU A 71 17.63 -2.68 -31.99
N MET A 72 18.38 -2.32 -33.03
CA MET A 72 19.28 -3.25 -33.71
C MET A 72 20.26 -3.89 -32.72
N ASP A 73 20.82 -3.12 -31.80
CA ASP A 73 21.75 -3.63 -30.79
C ASP A 73 21.08 -4.64 -29.84
N VAL A 74 19.90 -4.32 -29.30
CA VAL A 74 19.16 -5.23 -28.39
C VAL A 74 18.78 -6.53 -29.09
N PHE A 75 18.28 -6.47 -30.32
CA PHE A 75 17.87 -7.66 -31.06
C PHE A 75 19.06 -8.51 -31.53
N THR A 76 20.17 -7.87 -31.89
CA THR A 76 21.42 -8.58 -32.19
C THR A 76 21.89 -9.35 -30.95
N ARG A 77 21.79 -8.76 -29.76
CA ARG A 77 22.09 -9.43 -28.48
C ARG A 77 21.16 -10.61 -28.21
N ILE A 78 19.84 -10.46 -28.38
CA ILE A 78 18.86 -11.56 -28.24
C ILE A 78 19.19 -12.73 -29.18
N ALA A 79 19.57 -12.43 -30.43
CA ALA A 79 19.94 -13.44 -31.40
C ALA A 79 21.27 -14.13 -31.05
N ALA A 80 22.25 -13.38 -30.56
CA ALA A 80 23.61 -13.88 -30.30
C ALA A 80 23.72 -14.63 -28.96
N ASP A 81 23.08 -14.16 -27.90
CA ASP A 81 23.21 -14.65 -26.52
C ASP A 81 22.10 -15.66 -26.19
N ALA A 82 22.49 -16.93 -26.01
CA ALA A 82 21.55 -18.00 -25.71
C ALA A 82 20.94 -17.89 -24.30
N GLU A 83 21.71 -17.43 -23.31
CA GLU A 83 21.24 -17.26 -21.93
C GLU A 83 20.23 -16.11 -21.85
N TYR A 84 20.54 -14.98 -22.48
CA TYR A 84 19.62 -13.84 -22.54
C TYR A 84 18.32 -14.21 -23.25
N ARG A 85 18.40 -15.02 -24.31
CA ARG A 85 17.23 -15.48 -25.05
C ARG A 85 16.33 -16.39 -24.22
N GLU A 86 16.91 -17.27 -23.42
CA GLU A 86 16.16 -18.11 -22.49
C GLU A 86 15.44 -17.26 -21.43
N LYS A 87 16.15 -16.29 -20.83
CA LYS A 87 15.57 -15.34 -19.87
C LYS A 87 14.42 -14.54 -20.50
N PHE A 88 14.63 -14.03 -21.70
CA PHE A 88 13.61 -13.30 -22.46
C PHE A 88 12.38 -14.17 -22.73
N SER A 89 12.57 -15.44 -23.11
CA SER A 89 11.47 -16.39 -23.32
C SER A 89 10.67 -16.62 -22.04
N LYS A 90 11.33 -16.84 -20.90
CA LYS A 90 10.67 -16.99 -19.59
C LYS A 90 9.89 -15.73 -19.19
N PHE A 91 10.51 -14.55 -19.36
CA PHE A 91 9.87 -13.25 -19.13
C PHE A 91 8.59 -13.09 -19.97
N SER A 92 8.63 -13.44 -21.27
CA SER A 92 7.47 -13.34 -22.16
C SER A 92 6.28 -14.23 -21.76
N GLN A 93 6.54 -15.31 -21.03
CA GLN A 93 5.53 -16.26 -20.55
C GLN A 93 5.00 -15.88 -19.16
N ALA A 94 5.65 -14.95 -18.46
CA ALA A 94 5.27 -14.55 -17.11
C ALA A 94 4.01 -13.66 -17.09
N ARG A 95 3.25 -13.72 -15.98
CA ARG A 95 1.98 -12.99 -15.81
C ARG A 95 2.13 -11.57 -15.20
N GLY A 96 3.34 -11.20 -14.76
CA GLY A 96 3.67 -9.90 -14.14
C GLY A 96 4.25 -8.89 -15.14
N MET A 97 4.21 -7.59 -14.82
CA MET A 97 4.74 -6.53 -15.69
C MET A 97 6.26 -6.65 -15.88
N PHE A 98 6.96 -7.10 -14.83
CA PHE A 98 8.42 -7.22 -14.79
C PHE A 98 8.91 -8.68 -14.86
N GLY A 99 8.04 -9.61 -15.24
CA GLY A 99 8.36 -11.04 -15.40
C GLY A 99 8.71 -11.81 -14.13
N GLY A 100 8.65 -11.17 -12.97
CA GLY A 100 8.93 -11.73 -11.65
C GLY A 100 9.17 -10.62 -10.63
N GLN A 101 9.77 -10.96 -9.48
CA GLN A 101 10.15 -9.98 -8.47
C GLN A 101 11.53 -9.39 -8.78
N LEU A 102 11.65 -8.07 -8.74
CA LEU A 102 12.93 -7.36 -8.85
C LEU A 102 13.58 -7.17 -7.47
N SER A 103 14.91 -7.19 -7.43
CA SER A 103 15.67 -6.85 -6.22
C SER A 103 15.35 -5.42 -5.75
N PRO A 104 15.59 -5.05 -4.47
CA PRO A 104 15.39 -3.68 -4.00
C PRO A 104 16.16 -2.64 -4.84
N ASP A 105 17.40 -2.95 -5.21
CA ASP A 105 18.24 -2.05 -5.99
C ASP A 105 17.75 -1.92 -7.44
N ASP A 106 17.33 -3.02 -8.06
CA ASP A 106 16.77 -2.98 -9.41
C ASP A 106 15.42 -2.26 -9.45
N ARG A 107 14.58 -2.40 -8.41
CA ARG A 107 13.34 -1.62 -8.28
C ARG A 107 13.63 -0.13 -8.21
N LEU A 108 14.60 0.28 -7.38
CA LEU A 108 14.99 1.68 -7.26
C LEU A 108 15.55 2.22 -8.58
N ARG A 109 16.40 1.45 -9.27
CA ARG A 109 16.94 1.82 -10.58
C ARG A 109 15.84 1.99 -11.62
N VAL A 110 14.88 1.06 -11.69
CA VAL A 110 13.74 1.18 -12.60
C VAL A 110 12.90 2.42 -12.28
N LEU A 111 12.71 2.76 -11.01
CA LEU A 111 12.01 3.99 -10.62
C LEU A 111 12.75 5.25 -11.05
N HIS A 112 14.08 5.29 -10.92
CA HIS A 112 14.87 6.41 -11.43
C HIS A 112 14.77 6.53 -12.96
N LEU A 113 14.84 5.42 -13.70
CA LEU A 113 14.61 5.42 -15.16
C LEU A 113 13.19 5.90 -15.52
N MET A 114 12.17 5.51 -14.76
CA MET A 114 10.80 5.99 -14.95
C MET A 114 10.66 7.49 -14.65
N LYS A 115 11.41 8.01 -13.68
CA LYS A 115 11.47 9.43 -13.38
C LYS A 115 12.19 10.20 -14.49
N ASP A 116 13.30 9.69 -15.00
CA ASP A 116 14.04 10.30 -16.11
C ASP A 116 13.17 10.37 -17.37
N LEU A 117 12.44 9.29 -17.68
CA LEU A 117 11.41 9.26 -18.72
C LEU A 117 10.31 10.32 -18.51
N ALA A 118 9.86 10.51 -17.27
CA ALA A 118 8.84 11.49 -16.92
C ALA A 118 9.34 12.94 -16.95
N GLN A 119 10.64 13.15 -16.69
CA GLN A 119 11.33 14.45 -16.73
C GLN A 119 12.02 14.74 -18.07
N GLY A 120 11.94 13.81 -19.03
CA GLY A 120 12.58 13.88 -20.33
C GLY A 120 12.12 15.07 -21.18
N GLN A 121 12.47 15.06 -22.46
CA GLN A 121 12.00 16.13 -23.35
C GLN A 121 10.47 16.19 -23.32
N LYS A 122 9.89 17.39 -23.45
CA LYS A 122 8.45 17.62 -23.24
C LYS A 122 7.54 16.61 -23.98
N GLY A 123 7.97 16.11 -25.14
CA GLY A 123 7.25 15.08 -25.90
C GLY A 123 7.31 13.66 -25.33
N ASP A 124 8.30 13.31 -24.50
CA ASP A 124 8.52 11.96 -23.97
C ASP A 124 7.43 11.57 -22.97
N CYS A 125 7.13 12.45 -22.03
CA CYS A 125 6.04 12.26 -21.07
C CYS A 125 4.69 12.09 -21.77
N ASP A 126 4.38 12.96 -22.75
CA ASP A 126 3.14 12.91 -23.52
C ASP A 126 3.06 11.61 -24.34
N ALA A 127 4.18 11.17 -24.93
CA ALA A 127 4.27 9.91 -25.65
C ALA A 127 4.02 8.70 -24.75
N ILE A 128 4.56 8.66 -23.53
CA ILE A 128 4.30 7.58 -22.56
C ILE A 128 2.84 7.59 -22.13
N ALA A 129 2.28 8.79 -21.89
CA ALA A 129 0.91 8.97 -21.48
C ALA A 129 -0.09 8.55 -22.56
N ALA A 130 0.15 8.89 -23.82
CA ALA A 130 -0.73 8.60 -24.95
C ALA A 130 -0.52 7.20 -25.55
N ASN A 131 0.75 6.83 -25.77
CA ASN A 131 1.13 5.73 -26.65
C ASN A 131 1.73 4.54 -25.92
N GLY A 132 1.69 4.51 -24.57
CA GLY A 132 2.38 3.50 -23.78
C GLY A 132 2.11 2.03 -24.18
N ARG A 133 1.04 1.73 -24.92
CA ARG A 133 0.67 0.38 -25.39
C ARG A 133 1.26 -0.02 -26.73
N ASP A 134 1.76 0.93 -27.50
CA ASP A 134 2.31 0.71 -28.83
C ASP A 134 3.81 1.00 -28.79
N PHE A 135 4.59 -0.07 -28.66
CA PHE A 135 6.06 0.04 -28.58
C PHE A 135 6.66 0.64 -29.86
N VAL A 136 6.10 0.33 -31.02
CA VAL A 136 6.57 0.87 -32.30
C VAL A 136 6.34 2.37 -32.36
N LEU A 137 5.18 2.83 -31.86
CA LEU A 137 4.89 4.25 -31.76
C LEU A 137 5.80 4.94 -30.74
N LEU A 138 6.02 4.34 -29.56
CA LEU A 138 6.98 4.84 -28.57
C LEU A 138 8.38 4.98 -29.15
N ALA A 139 8.86 3.99 -29.89
CA ALA A 139 10.16 4.02 -30.55
C ALA A 139 10.29 5.13 -31.60
N LYS A 140 9.18 5.63 -32.16
CA LYS A 140 9.17 6.78 -33.09
C LYS A 140 9.02 8.12 -32.38
N THR A 141 8.34 8.15 -31.24
CA THR A 141 7.95 9.40 -30.57
C THR A 141 8.86 9.80 -29.42
N LEU A 142 9.52 8.83 -28.78
CA LEU A 142 10.46 9.10 -27.69
C LEU A 142 11.77 9.67 -28.23
N SER A 143 12.36 10.59 -27.49
CA SER A 143 13.73 11.04 -27.68
C SER A 143 14.71 9.85 -27.57
N PRO A 144 15.93 9.94 -28.16
CA PRO A 144 16.92 8.88 -28.04
C PRO A 144 17.30 8.53 -26.60
N HIS A 145 17.29 9.51 -25.71
CA HIS A 145 17.54 9.28 -24.29
C HIS A 145 16.38 8.54 -23.63
N GLY A 146 15.14 9.02 -23.80
CA GLY A 146 13.98 8.36 -23.22
C GLY A 146 13.78 6.95 -23.78
N PHE A 147 14.03 6.74 -25.08
CA PHE A 147 13.95 5.42 -25.66
C PHE A 147 15.01 4.47 -25.10
N LYS A 148 16.24 4.96 -24.84
CA LYS A 148 17.29 4.19 -24.16
C LYS A 148 16.87 3.79 -22.74
N ASP A 149 16.29 4.71 -21.97
CA ASP A 149 15.84 4.41 -20.59
C ASP A 149 14.73 3.35 -20.59
N LEU A 150 13.81 3.41 -21.56
CA LEU A 150 12.78 2.38 -21.77
C LEU A 150 13.39 1.00 -22.05
N LEU A 151 14.42 0.93 -22.90
CA LEU A 151 15.14 -0.31 -23.19
C LEU A 151 15.88 -0.83 -21.95
N GLU A 152 16.46 0.04 -21.14
CA GLU A 152 17.14 -0.34 -19.91
C GLU A 152 16.18 -0.95 -18.87
N ILE A 153 14.97 -0.41 -18.72
CA ILE A 153 13.93 -1.01 -17.88
C ILE A 153 13.60 -2.43 -18.37
N LEU A 154 13.49 -2.63 -19.69
CA LEU A 154 13.27 -3.95 -20.28
C LEU A 154 14.45 -4.90 -19.97
N GLU A 155 15.69 -4.44 -20.13
CA GLU A 155 16.87 -5.26 -19.84
C GLU A 155 16.93 -5.69 -18.36
N ILE A 156 16.60 -4.79 -17.42
CA ILE A 156 16.50 -5.12 -15.99
C ILE A 156 15.42 -6.19 -15.76
N SER A 157 14.25 -5.99 -16.36
CA SER A 157 13.10 -6.90 -16.22
C SER A 157 13.40 -8.31 -16.77
N VAL A 158 14.10 -8.40 -17.90
CA VAL A 158 14.46 -9.67 -18.54
C VAL A 158 15.65 -10.33 -17.84
N GLY A 159 16.68 -9.55 -17.51
CA GLY A 159 17.97 -10.07 -17.08
C GLY A 159 18.09 -10.35 -15.58
N ARG A 160 17.24 -9.72 -14.75
CA ARG A 160 17.40 -9.66 -13.29
C ARG A 160 16.12 -9.96 -12.51
N SER A 161 15.05 -10.39 -13.17
CA SER A 161 13.87 -10.90 -12.48
C SER A 161 14.23 -12.15 -11.68
N MET A 162 14.02 -12.10 -10.37
CA MET A 162 14.11 -13.26 -9.50
C MET A 162 12.82 -14.08 -9.58
N PRO A 163 12.87 -15.39 -9.27
CA PRO A 163 11.64 -16.17 -9.07
C PRO A 163 10.73 -15.48 -8.06
N ASP A 164 9.41 -15.64 -8.20
CA ASP A 164 8.41 -15.09 -7.27
C ASP A 164 8.61 -15.53 -5.80
N SER A 165 9.49 -16.51 -5.55
CA SER A 165 9.89 -17.00 -4.23
C SER A 165 11.06 -16.23 -3.60
N TYR A 166 11.48 -15.07 -4.13
CA TYR A 166 12.55 -14.28 -3.53
C TYR A 166 12.08 -13.65 -2.21
N ASP A 167 12.85 -13.91 -1.15
CA ASP A 167 12.40 -13.96 0.25
C ASP A 167 12.37 -12.59 0.93
N GLU A 168 11.77 -11.58 0.30
CA GLU A 168 11.43 -10.32 0.99
C GLU A 168 10.10 -10.51 1.73
N ARG A 169 10.18 -10.76 3.04
CA ARG A 169 9.03 -10.90 3.92
C ARG A 169 8.86 -9.66 4.77
N TYR A 170 7.85 -8.87 4.42
CA TYR A 170 7.40 -7.74 5.22
C TYR A 170 6.08 -8.09 5.89
N THR A 171 5.91 -7.64 7.12
CA THR A 171 4.60 -7.66 7.78
C THR A 171 3.65 -6.68 7.09
N THR A 172 2.34 -6.94 7.15
CA THR A 172 1.34 -6.04 6.57
C THR A 172 1.44 -4.63 7.19
N SER A 173 1.71 -4.50 8.49
CA SER A 173 1.91 -3.21 9.15
C SER A 173 3.12 -2.42 8.65
N GLU A 174 4.22 -3.10 8.30
CA GLU A 174 5.41 -2.45 7.72
C GLU A 174 5.13 -1.90 6.33
N LEU A 175 4.32 -2.62 5.54
CA LEU A 175 3.91 -2.19 4.21
C LEU A 175 2.93 -1.01 4.29
N LEU A 176 1.98 -1.04 5.21
CA LEU A 176 1.07 0.07 5.49
C LEU A 176 1.82 1.33 5.97
N ALA A 177 2.83 1.17 6.83
CA ALA A 177 3.66 2.31 7.26
C ALA A 177 4.41 2.93 6.07
N ALA A 178 5.00 2.11 5.19
CA ALA A 178 5.67 2.59 3.99
C ALA A 178 4.69 3.27 3.02
N GLU A 179 3.46 2.76 2.89
CA GLU A 179 2.41 3.36 2.08
C GLU A 179 1.95 4.71 2.67
N SER A 180 1.85 4.84 4.00
CA SER A 180 1.54 6.10 4.70
C SER A 180 2.63 7.16 4.50
N ASP A 181 3.90 6.78 4.60
CA ASP A 181 5.05 7.66 4.33
C ASP A 181 5.01 8.16 2.87
N LEU A 182 4.71 7.26 1.93
CA LEU A 182 4.59 7.59 0.51
C LEU A 182 3.45 8.57 0.22
N GLU A 183 2.26 8.30 0.78
CA GLU A 183 1.09 9.15 0.62
C GLU A 183 1.36 10.55 1.17
N SER A 184 1.90 10.62 2.39
CA SER A 184 2.24 11.90 3.05
C SER A 184 3.25 12.71 2.24
N GLY A 185 4.32 12.07 1.75
CA GLY A 185 5.33 12.75 0.93
C GLY A 185 4.80 13.16 -0.46
N LEU A 186 3.96 12.33 -1.08
CA LEU A 186 3.32 12.63 -2.35
C LEU A 186 2.39 13.84 -2.23
N VAL A 187 1.53 13.88 -1.19
CA VAL A 187 0.68 15.04 -0.90
C VAL A 187 1.54 16.27 -0.71
N ALA A 188 2.57 16.22 0.14
CA ALA A 188 3.44 17.36 0.39
C ALA A 188 4.09 17.93 -0.89
N LYS A 189 4.49 17.07 -1.83
CA LYS A 189 5.10 17.48 -3.11
C LYS A 189 4.08 18.00 -4.13
N LEU A 190 2.84 17.51 -4.11
CA LEU A 190 1.79 17.91 -5.07
C LEU A 190 0.92 19.07 -4.58
N THR A 191 0.88 19.37 -3.28
CA THR A 191 0.14 20.51 -2.68
C THR A 191 0.38 21.85 -3.38
N PRO A 192 1.60 22.23 -3.79
CA PRO A 192 1.82 23.46 -4.56
C PRO A 192 1.01 23.50 -5.87
N GLN A 193 0.89 22.37 -6.58
CA GLN A 193 0.16 22.29 -7.85
C GLN A 193 -1.36 22.40 -7.63
N PHE A 194 -1.87 21.77 -6.57
CA PHE A 194 -3.28 21.91 -6.18
C PHE A 194 -3.63 23.34 -5.78
N SER A 195 -2.71 24.04 -5.11
CA SER A 195 -2.86 25.46 -4.75
C SER A 195 -2.92 26.37 -5.98
N GLU A 196 -2.24 25.99 -7.06
CA GLU A 196 -2.29 26.65 -8.37
C GLU A 196 -3.49 26.22 -9.24
N LYS A 197 -4.42 25.41 -8.72
CA LYS A 197 -5.55 24.79 -9.47
C LYS A 197 -5.10 23.97 -10.69
N ARG A 198 -3.85 23.52 -10.71
CA ARG A 198 -3.33 22.61 -11.74
C ARG A 198 -3.53 21.17 -11.29
N THR A 199 -4.17 20.36 -12.12
CA THR A 199 -4.28 18.92 -11.87
C THR A 199 -2.95 18.25 -12.25
N PRO A 200 -2.27 17.53 -11.33
CA PRO A 200 -1.04 16.81 -11.65
C PRO A 200 -1.30 15.78 -12.76
N ASN A 201 -0.45 15.78 -13.78
CA ASN A 201 -0.51 14.74 -14.82
C ASN A 201 0.23 13.47 -14.36
N PHE A 202 0.20 12.41 -15.16
CA PHE A 202 0.83 11.14 -14.85
C PHE A 202 2.33 11.28 -14.51
N CYS A 203 3.06 12.11 -15.25
CA CYS A 203 4.49 12.30 -15.05
C CYS A 203 4.77 13.11 -13.78
N ASP A 204 3.96 14.14 -13.50
CA ASP A 204 4.05 14.90 -12.24
C ASP A 204 3.94 13.94 -11.03
N VAL A 205 3.02 12.96 -11.10
CA VAL A 205 2.84 11.93 -10.05
C VAL A 205 4.02 10.95 -9.98
N VAL A 206 4.55 10.48 -11.11
CA VAL A 206 5.72 9.57 -11.14
C VAL A 206 6.94 10.27 -10.54
N VAL A 207 7.22 11.50 -10.96
CA VAL A 207 8.35 12.29 -10.44
C VAL A 207 8.21 12.51 -8.94
N ALA A 208 7.04 12.98 -8.49
CA ALA A 208 6.80 13.23 -7.08
C ALA A 208 6.88 11.94 -6.24
N GLY A 209 6.37 10.82 -6.76
CA GLY A 209 6.44 9.51 -6.08
C GLY A 209 7.88 9.03 -5.91
N VAL A 210 8.69 9.08 -6.98
CA VAL A 210 10.11 8.66 -6.92
C VAL A 210 10.93 9.56 -6.01
N ASP A 211 10.71 10.89 -6.07
CA ASP A 211 11.37 11.82 -5.15
C ASP A 211 11.00 11.56 -3.68
N THR A 212 9.78 11.10 -3.41
CA THR A 212 9.35 10.73 -2.05
C THR A 212 10.04 9.45 -1.60
N ILE A 213 10.15 8.44 -2.49
CA ILE A 213 10.89 7.20 -2.23
C ILE A 213 12.36 7.49 -1.91
N ASP A 214 12.99 8.42 -2.63
CA ASP A 214 14.38 8.79 -2.38
C ASP A 214 14.56 9.51 -1.03
N ALA A 215 13.55 10.26 -0.58
CA ALA A 215 13.60 11.01 0.67
C ALA A 215 13.41 10.15 1.93
N VAL A 216 12.80 8.96 1.83
CA VAL A 216 12.59 8.08 3.00
C VAL A 216 13.86 7.30 3.39
N PRO A 217 14.01 6.91 4.68
CA PRO A 217 15.15 6.12 5.15
C PRO A 217 15.28 4.77 4.42
N PRO A 218 16.49 4.17 4.33
CA PRO A 218 16.74 2.97 3.52
C PRO A 218 15.77 1.80 3.78
N ALA A 219 15.46 1.50 5.04
CA ALA A 219 14.54 0.42 5.39
C ALA A 219 13.09 0.70 4.92
N SER A 220 12.62 1.94 5.05
CA SER A 220 11.31 2.36 4.53
C SER A 220 11.31 2.39 3.00
N ARG A 221 12.42 2.79 2.38
CA ARG A 221 12.58 2.82 0.91
C ARG A 221 12.37 1.45 0.28
N GLN A 222 12.96 0.39 0.84
CA GLN A 222 12.80 -0.98 0.32
C GLN A 222 11.34 -1.45 0.35
N ARG A 223 10.61 -1.14 1.43
CA ARG A 223 9.17 -1.46 1.58
C ARG A 223 8.29 -0.59 0.68
N ALA A 224 8.61 0.70 0.57
CA ALA A 224 7.90 1.64 -0.29
C ALA A 224 8.01 1.26 -1.77
N THR A 225 9.22 0.94 -2.22
CA THR A 225 9.43 0.39 -3.57
C THR A 225 8.74 -0.96 -3.74
N TYR A 226 8.58 -1.77 -2.69
CA TYR A 226 7.83 -3.03 -2.76
C TYR A 226 6.36 -2.78 -3.07
N GLU A 227 5.67 -2.00 -2.24
CA GLU A 227 4.25 -1.69 -2.42
C GLU A 227 3.98 -0.96 -3.74
N PHE A 228 4.87 -0.05 -4.13
CA PHE A 228 4.73 0.65 -5.40
C PHE A 228 4.77 -0.34 -6.59
N PHE A 229 5.70 -1.31 -6.58
CA PHE A 229 5.77 -2.33 -7.63
C PHE A 229 4.60 -3.30 -7.61
N GLN A 230 4.09 -3.67 -6.43
CA GLN A 230 2.84 -4.45 -6.32
C GLN A 230 1.69 -3.72 -7.04
N THR A 231 1.57 -2.42 -6.81
CA THR A 231 0.56 -1.57 -7.44
C THR A 231 0.74 -1.46 -8.95
N LEU A 232 1.97 -1.33 -9.45
CA LEU A 232 2.27 -1.35 -10.89
C LEU A 232 1.92 -2.69 -11.55
N ASP A 233 2.11 -3.80 -10.84
CA ASP A 233 1.74 -5.16 -11.26
C ASP A 233 0.23 -5.44 -11.21
N HIS A 234 -0.57 -4.48 -10.72
CA HIS A 234 -2.00 -4.64 -10.40
C HIS A 234 -2.27 -5.73 -9.35
N LYS A 235 -1.31 -6.00 -8.48
CA LYS A 235 -1.53 -6.81 -7.30
C LYS A 235 -2.17 -5.93 -6.22
N PRO A 236 -3.04 -6.48 -5.36
CA PRO A 236 -3.62 -5.71 -4.26
C PRO A 236 -2.53 -5.16 -3.35
N SER A 237 -2.56 -3.85 -3.06
CA SER A 237 -1.70 -3.23 -2.05
C SER A 237 -1.98 -3.77 -0.65
N ALA A 238 -1.08 -3.52 0.30
CA ALA A 238 -1.32 -3.83 1.71
C ALA A 238 -2.64 -3.22 2.21
N ARG A 239 -2.90 -1.93 1.92
CA ARG A 239 -4.20 -1.27 2.23
C ARG A 239 -5.38 -2.04 1.65
N THR A 240 -5.31 -2.41 0.37
CA THR A 240 -6.41 -3.12 -0.30
C THR A 240 -6.68 -4.49 0.34
N LYS A 241 -5.63 -5.23 0.70
CA LYS A 241 -5.75 -6.54 1.35
C LYS A 241 -6.44 -6.41 2.71
N VAL A 242 -6.03 -5.43 3.52
CA VAL A 242 -6.65 -5.17 4.84
C VAL A 242 -8.11 -4.77 4.70
N LEU A 243 -8.44 -3.85 3.79
CA LEU A 243 -9.84 -3.43 3.60
C LEU A 243 -10.74 -4.54 3.03
N THR A 244 -10.16 -5.55 2.37
CA THR A 244 -10.90 -6.72 1.87
C THR A 244 -11.23 -7.71 2.99
N ASP A 245 -10.31 -7.90 3.94
CA ASP A 245 -10.49 -8.78 5.10
C ASP A 245 -9.90 -8.14 6.37
N PRO A 246 -10.61 -7.15 6.95
CA PRO A 246 -10.09 -6.44 8.12
C PRO A 246 -10.04 -7.34 9.35
N SER A 247 -10.90 -8.36 9.45
CA SER A 247 -10.87 -9.29 10.59
C SER A 247 -9.59 -10.12 10.60
N ALA A 248 -9.09 -10.58 9.46
CA ALA A 248 -7.80 -11.28 9.39
C ALA A 248 -6.64 -10.37 9.83
N TYR A 249 -6.68 -9.07 9.49
CA TYR A 249 -5.66 -8.12 9.93
C TYR A 249 -5.72 -7.86 11.44
N LEU A 250 -6.93 -7.71 12.00
CA LEU A 250 -7.16 -7.59 13.44
C LEU A 250 -6.58 -8.78 14.21
N ASP A 251 -6.77 -10.00 13.70
CA ASP A 251 -6.29 -11.23 14.34
C ASP A 251 -4.78 -11.41 14.28
N ASP A 252 -4.13 -10.92 13.21
CA ASP A 252 -2.68 -11.03 13.06
C ASP A 252 -1.90 -9.94 13.83
N MET A 253 -2.36 -8.69 13.74
CA MET A 253 -1.57 -7.53 14.20
C MET A 253 -2.02 -6.95 15.53
N PHE A 254 -3.30 -7.06 15.88
CA PHE A 254 -3.85 -6.51 17.12
C PHE A 254 -4.00 -7.62 18.16
N ASP A 255 -2.88 -8.26 18.49
CA ASP A 255 -2.77 -9.29 19.52
C ASP A 255 -1.76 -8.85 20.59
N GLU A 256 -2.04 -9.08 21.87
CA GLU A 256 -1.14 -8.71 22.96
C GLU A 256 0.25 -9.37 22.89
N ARG A 257 0.41 -10.44 22.09
CA ARG A 257 1.72 -11.04 21.80
C ARG A 257 2.57 -10.20 20.86
N ARG A 258 1.98 -9.27 20.12
CA ARG A 258 2.69 -8.30 19.25
C ARG A 258 3.21 -7.09 20.03
N LEU A 259 2.76 -6.91 21.28
CA LEU A 259 3.20 -5.81 22.14
C LEU A 259 4.67 -5.96 22.57
N PRO A 260 5.37 -4.85 22.84
CA PRO A 260 6.67 -4.88 23.50
C PRO A 260 6.65 -5.69 24.80
N ASP A 261 7.75 -6.39 25.08
CA ASP A 261 7.90 -7.23 26.28
C ASP A 261 7.76 -6.47 27.61
N SER A 262 8.00 -5.16 27.62
CA SER A 262 7.75 -4.28 28.76
C SER A 262 6.28 -4.27 29.15
N ILE A 263 5.39 -4.10 28.17
CA ILE A 263 3.94 -4.07 28.36
C ILE A 263 3.41 -5.48 28.61
N ARG A 264 3.79 -6.44 27.76
CA ARG A 264 3.25 -7.81 27.76
C ARG A 264 3.42 -8.51 29.11
N ARG A 265 4.50 -8.26 29.84
CA ARG A 265 4.77 -8.86 31.16
C ARG A 265 3.95 -8.25 32.30
N LYS A 266 3.37 -7.07 32.12
CA LYS A 266 2.51 -6.40 33.11
C LYS A 266 1.03 -6.71 32.90
N LEU A 267 0.66 -7.25 31.74
CA LEU A 267 -0.71 -7.65 31.48
C LEU A 267 -1.15 -8.78 32.41
N PRO A 268 -2.44 -8.81 32.83
CA PRO A 268 -2.97 -9.91 33.62
C PRO A 268 -2.82 -11.27 32.92
N ALA A 269 -2.79 -12.34 33.71
CA ALA A 269 -2.72 -13.70 33.16
C ALA A 269 -3.99 -14.04 32.35
N ASN A 270 -3.86 -14.87 31.34
CA ASN A 270 -5.00 -15.39 30.58
C ASN A 270 -6.01 -16.06 31.53
N GLY A 271 -7.30 -15.74 31.36
CA GLY A 271 -8.39 -16.24 32.20
C GLY A 271 -8.62 -15.49 33.51
N SER A 272 -7.72 -14.57 33.90
CA SER A 272 -7.81 -13.86 35.18
C SER A 272 -8.89 -12.77 35.25
N ARG A 273 -9.37 -12.31 34.09
CA ARG A 273 -10.39 -11.27 33.94
C ARG A 273 -11.41 -11.71 32.88
N PRO A 274 -12.30 -12.67 33.21
CA PRO A 274 -13.31 -13.14 32.28
C PRO A 274 -14.32 -12.04 31.96
N LEU A 275 -14.73 -11.97 30.70
CA LEU A 275 -15.80 -11.09 30.22
C LEU A 275 -16.94 -11.94 29.65
N PRO A 276 -18.17 -11.40 29.58
CA PRO A 276 -19.36 -12.18 29.19
C PRO A 276 -19.45 -12.47 27.67
N TYR A 277 -18.38 -12.27 26.91
CA TYR A 277 -18.33 -12.47 25.47
C TYR A 277 -16.94 -12.91 25.02
N ALA A 278 -16.91 -13.67 23.93
CA ALA A 278 -15.71 -13.81 23.11
C ALA A 278 -15.71 -12.76 21.99
N ARG A 279 -16.89 -12.44 21.46
CA ARG A 279 -17.08 -11.39 20.46
C ARG A 279 -18.33 -10.55 20.78
N LEU A 280 -18.16 -9.24 20.79
CA LEU A 280 -19.26 -8.28 20.92
C LEU A 280 -19.29 -7.42 19.66
N VAL A 281 -20.48 -7.22 19.10
CA VAL A 281 -20.68 -6.40 17.91
C VAL A 281 -21.72 -5.33 18.23
N ILE A 282 -21.36 -4.08 17.97
CA ILE A 282 -22.24 -2.92 18.13
C ILE A 282 -22.46 -2.30 16.75
N ASP A 283 -23.70 -2.28 16.30
CA ASP A 283 -24.10 -1.51 15.11
C ASP A 283 -24.51 -0.11 15.59
N ALA A 284 -23.93 0.94 15.02
CA ALA A 284 -24.11 2.31 15.46
C ALA A 284 -24.10 3.31 14.30
N GLU A 285 -24.42 4.56 14.60
CA GLU A 285 -24.43 5.66 13.65
C GLU A 285 -23.79 6.90 14.25
N TRP A 286 -22.98 7.60 13.45
CA TRP A 286 -22.57 8.97 13.74
C TRP A 286 -23.66 9.94 13.31
N HIS A 287 -24.11 10.77 14.23
CA HIS A 287 -25.12 11.81 14.05
C HIS A 287 -24.45 13.17 14.13
N HIS A 288 -23.99 13.67 12.99
CA HIS A 288 -23.39 15.00 12.91
C HIS A 288 -24.46 16.07 13.06
N ARG A 289 -24.25 17.04 13.95
CA ARG A 289 -25.22 18.11 14.20
C ARG A 289 -25.49 18.98 12.96
N THR A 290 -24.51 19.17 12.10
CA THR A 290 -24.58 19.88 10.81
C THR A 290 -25.29 19.08 9.72
N LYS A 291 -25.38 17.76 9.84
CA LYS A 291 -26.05 16.85 8.89
C LYS A 291 -26.95 15.83 9.60
N PRO A 292 -27.95 16.29 10.38
CA PRO A 292 -28.72 15.42 11.28
C PRO A 292 -29.58 14.39 10.53
N ASN A 293 -29.91 14.66 9.26
CA ASN A 293 -30.71 13.76 8.42
C ASN A 293 -29.87 12.80 7.58
N ASN A 294 -28.54 12.79 7.75
CA ASN A 294 -27.65 11.91 7.00
C ASN A 294 -26.65 11.25 7.96
N PRO A 295 -27.14 10.37 8.86
CA PRO A 295 -26.29 9.65 9.78
C PRO A 295 -25.35 8.71 9.01
N SER A 296 -24.14 8.54 9.53
CA SER A 296 -23.12 7.68 8.94
C SER A 296 -23.07 6.36 9.73
N PRO A 297 -23.62 5.25 9.20
CA PRO A 297 -23.63 3.98 9.92
C PRO A 297 -22.24 3.34 9.94
N PHE A 298 -21.92 2.69 11.06
CA PHE A 298 -20.70 1.92 11.25
C PHE A 298 -20.97 0.69 12.12
N LYS A 299 -20.01 -0.23 12.10
CA LYS A 299 -20.02 -1.46 12.88
C LYS A 299 -18.73 -1.54 13.67
N ASP A 300 -18.88 -1.66 14.98
CA ASP A 300 -17.79 -1.82 15.91
C ASP A 300 -17.78 -3.25 16.47
N THR A 301 -16.61 -3.89 16.46
CA THR A 301 -16.42 -5.27 16.87
C THR A 301 -15.33 -5.34 17.92
N PHE A 302 -15.68 -5.83 19.11
CA PHE A 302 -14.76 -6.14 20.18
C PHE A 302 -14.51 -7.65 20.27
N VAL A 303 -13.26 -8.05 20.44
CA VAL A 303 -12.84 -9.44 20.54
C VAL A 303 -12.04 -9.65 21.82
N ASN A 304 -12.60 -10.44 22.73
CA ASN A 304 -11.95 -10.89 23.95
C ASN A 304 -11.38 -12.29 23.72
N ARG A 305 -10.08 -12.35 23.40
CA ARG A 305 -9.43 -13.62 23.01
C ARG A 305 -9.02 -14.48 24.20
N ARG A 306 -8.64 -13.87 25.32
CA ARG A 306 -7.91 -14.58 26.39
C ARG A 306 -8.44 -14.33 27.80
N ASN A 307 -9.52 -13.56 27.98
CA ASN A 307 -10.08 -13.28 29.30
C ASN A 307 -9.01 -12.71 30.26
N ASN A 308 -8.13 -11.83 29.77
CA ASN A 308 -7.13 -11.10 30.54
C ASN A 308 -7.45 -9.60 30.66
N GLY A 309 -8.60 -9.18 30.12
CA GLY A 309 -9.03 -7.78 30.08
C GLY A 309 -8.46 -6.96 28.92
N VAL A 310 -7.65 -7.57 28.04
CA VAL A 310 -7.21 -6.95 26.79
C VAL A 310 -8.23 -7.24 25.69
N ILE A 311 -8.62 -6.20 24.96
CA ILE A 311 -9.66 -6.25 23.93
C ILE A 311 -9.10 -5.74 22.62
N ALA A 312 -9.30 -6.52 21.56
CA ALA A 312 -9.03 -6.06 20.20
C ALA A 312 -10.33 -5.51 19.60
N GLU A 313 -10.25 -4.38 18.91
CA GLU A 313 -11.37 -3.63 18.40
C GLU A 313 -11.20 -3.38 16.90
N LEU A 314 -12.29 -3.55 16.16
CA LEU A 314 -12.37 -3.27 14.74
C LEU A 314 -13.63 -2.45 14.44
N VAL A 315 -13.43 -1.22 14.00
CA VAL A 315 -14.49 -0.36 13.50
C VAL A 315 -14.47 -0.36 11.98
N THR A 316 -15.64 -0.57 11.37
CA THR A 316 -15.80 -0.62 9.91
C THR A 316 -17.02 0.17 9.46
N PRO A 317 -17.03 0.68 8.22
CA PRO A 317 -18.21 1.29 7.63
C PRO A 317 -19.41 0.34 7.65
N GLY A 318 -20.60 0.86 7.97
CA GLY A 318 -21.84 0.10 8.03
C GLY A 318 -22.27 -0.39 6.64
N ALA A 319 -23.17 -1.37 6.58
CA ALA A 319 -23.59 -1.97 5.32
C ALA A 319 -24.14 -0.95 4.30
N ASP A 320 -24.78 0.12 4.78
CA ASP A 320 -25.37 1.18 3.95
C ASP A 320 -24.49 2.42 3.80
N SER A 321 -23.27 2.39 4.35
CA SER A 321 -22.33 3.50 4.24
C SER A 321 -21.64 3.53 2.86
N THR A 322 -21.34 4.74 2.39
CA THR A 322 -20.47 5.00 1.24
C THR A 322 -19.60 6.21 1.54
N PRO A 323 -18.26 6.13 1.41
CA PRO A 323 -17.48 4.99 0.92
C PRO A 323 -17.22 3.88 1.97
N LYS A 324 -16.88 2.68 1.50
CA LYS A 324 -16.52 1.50 2.32
C LYS A 324 -15.03 1.20 2.26
N ASP A 325 -14.22 2.24 2.45
CA ASP A 325 -12.78 2.23 2.15
C ASP A 325 -11.93 2.55 3.36
N TRP A 326 -12.47 2.42 4.58
CA TRP A 326 -11.74 2.63 5.82
C TRP A 326 -12.01 1.52 6.85
N SER A 327 -11.10 1.37 7.80
CA SER A 327 -11.23 0.52 8.98
C SER A 327 -10.30 1.04 10.08
N ASP A 328 -10.81 1.11 11.31
CA ASP A 328 -10.02 1.45 12.49
C ASP A 328 -9.78 0.22 13.34
N PHE A 329 -8.57 0.14 13.88
CA PHE A 329 -8.11 -0.99 14.66
C PHE A 329 -7.51 -0.51 15.98
N TYR A 330 -7.91 -1.15 17.08
CA TYR A 330 -7.37 -0.88 18.41
C TYR A 330 -7.05 -2.17 19.15
N LEU A 331 -6.07 -2.09 20.03
CA LEU A 331 -5.84 -3.07 21.09
C LEU A 331 -5.80 -2.29 22.40
N SER A 332 -6.74 -2.52 23.29
CA SER A 332 -6.92 -1.74 24.50
C SER A 332 -6.87 -2.61 25.76
N PHE A 333 -6.50 -2.01 26.88
CA PHE A 333 -6.65 -2.59 28.22
C PHE A 333 -7.39 -1.58 29.09
N GLY A 334 -8.64 -1.90 29.43
CA GLY A 334 -9.57 -0.94 30.01
C GLY A 334 -9.77 0.25 29.06
N VAL A 335 -9.47 1.46 29.53
CA VAL A 335 -9.61 2.69 28.73
C VAL A 335 -8.31 3.10 28.04
N ALA A 336 -7.21 2.36 28.24
CA ALA A 336 -5.92 2.71 27.66
C ALA A 336 -5.66 1.95 26.36
N ASP A 337 -5.30 2.68 25.31
CA ASP A 337 -4.94 2.09 24.02
C ASP A 337 -3.47 1.66 24.04
N LEU A 338 -3.22 0.44 23.60
CA LEU A 338 -1.89 -0.17 23.51
C LEU A 338 -1.38 -0.13 22.06
N LEU A 339 -2.27 -0.47 21.12
CA LEU A 339 -2.05 -0.34 19.67
C LEU A 339 -3.22 0.42 19.04
N ARG A 340 -2.94 1.22 18.01
CA ARG A 340 -3.97 1.89 17.19
C ARG A 340 -3.50 2.00 15.74
N GLN A 341 -4.41 1.81 14.79
CA GLN A 341 -4.16 2.14 13.38
C GLN A 341 -5.45 2.40 12.62
N ASN A 342 -5.48 3.46 11.81
CA ASN A 342 -6.48 3.65 10.75
C ASN A 342 -5.90 3.17 9.41
N VAL A 343 -6.69 2.41 8.66
CA VAL A 343 -6.37 1.98 7.30
C VAL A 343 -7.50 2.42 6.38
N GLY A 344 -7.18 3.20 5.33
CA GLY A 344 -8.20 3.68 4.39
C GLY A 344 -7.97 5.10 3.92
N SER A 345 -9.02 5.92 4.00
CA SER A 345 -8.97 7.37 3.73
C SER A 345 -8.10 8.15 4.71
N GLY A 346 -7.72 7.56 5.86
CA GLY A 346 -6.85 8.14 6.88
C GLY A 346 -5.66 7.24 7.24
N LEU A 347 -4.95 6.70 6.25
CA LEU A 347 -3.91 5.69 6.49
C LEU A 347 -2.80 6.20 7.42
N THR A 348 -2.65 5.53 8.56
CA THR A 348 -1.61 5.79 9.56
C THR A 348 -0.65 4.61 9.70
N PRO A 349 0.61 4.84 10.10
CA PRO A 349 1.47 3.77 10.60
C PRO A 349 0.89 3.19 11.89
N LEU A 350 1.26 1.94 12.22
CA LEU A 350 0.83 1.29 13.46
C LEU A 350 1.34 2.08 14.68
N GLY A 351 0.43 2.74 15.38
CA GLY A 351 0.68 3.39 16.66
C GLY A 351 0.92 2.35 17.74
N THR A 352 2.06 2.43 18.43
CA THR A 352 2.42 1.47 19.49
C THR A 352 2.84 2.22 20.74
N LEU A 353 2.24 1.87 21.87
CA LEU A 353 2.71 2.35 23.15
C LEU A 353 4.07 1.71 23.50
N LYS A 354 5.02 2.51 24.00
CA LYS A 354 6.41 2.07 24.20
C LYS A 354 6.72 1.64 25.64
N ASP A 355 5.98 2.14 26.61
CA ASP A 355 6.17 1.85 28.03
C ASP A 355 4.90 1.26 28.66
N ASP A 356 5.04 0.71 29.87
CA ASP A 356 3.97 0.03 30.59
C ASP A 356 3.08 0.99 31.40
N THR A 357 3.26 2.30 31.27
CA THR A 357 2.49 3.31 32.01
C THR A 357 0.99 3.17 31.75
N ALA A 358 0.56 2.80 30.53
CA ALA A 358 -0.86 2.56 30.25
C ALA A 358 -1.45 1.44 31.10
N VAL A 359 -0.71 0.36 31.34
CA VAL A 359 -1.22 -0.79 32.10
C VAL A 359 -1.38 -0.41 33.57
N GLU A 360 -0.42 0.39 34.09
CA GLU A 360 -0.48 0.91 35.45
C GLU A 360 -1.64 1.90 35.62
N VAL A 361 -1.78 2.85 34.70
CA VAL A 361 -2.84 3.87 34.71
C VAL A 361 -4.22 3.24 34.51
N ALA A 362 -4.39 2.29 33.58
CA ALA A 362 -5.66 1.60 33.36
C ALA A 362 -6.09 0.72 34.55
N SER A 363 -5.16 0.40 35.45
CA SER A 363 -5.45 -0.35 36.68
C SER A 363 -5.83 0.54 37.85
N LEU A 364 -5.76 1.86 37.71
CA LEU A 364 -6.16 2.79 38.75
C LEU A 364 -7.68 2.77 38.96
N PRO A 365 -8.16 2.94 40.21
CA PRO A 365 -9.59 3.09 40.45
C PRO A 365 -10.11 4.37 39.79
N LEU A 366 -11.23 4.27 39.08
CA LEU A 366 -11.92 5.40 38.48
C LEU A 366 -12.81 6.06 39.53
N LEU A 367 -12.27 7.10 40.18
CA LEU A 367 -12.97 7.85 41.22
C LEU A 367 -13.58 9.12 40.62
N GLU A 368 -14.87 9.36 40.84
CA GLU A 368 -15.58 10.55 40.37
C GLU A 368 -14.80 11.85 40.71
N GLY A 369 -14.74 12.77 39.74
CA GLY A 369 -14.03 14.04 39.81
C GLY A 369 -12.51 13.95 39.66
N HIS A 370 -11.92 12.76 39.53
CA HIS A 370 -10.48 12.62 39.33
C HIS A 370 -10.11 12.74 37.85
N SER A 371 -8.98 13.39 37.58
CA SER A 371 -8.37 13.44 36.25
C SER A 371 -7.27 12.41 36.11
N ILE A 372 -7.28 11.67 35.01
CA ILE A 372 -6.31 10.62 34.69
C ILE A 372 -5.68 10.93 33.34
N ALA A 373 -4.35 10.98 33.30
CA ALA A 373 -3.60 11.13 32.06
C ALA A 373 -3.29 9.75 31.48
N PHE A 374 -3.73 9.52 30.24
CA PHE A 374 -3.45 8.29 29.50
C PHE A 374 -2.37 8.57 28.46
N PRO A 375 -1.34 7.72 28.38
CA PRO A 375 -0.39 7.81 27.27
C PRO A 375 -1.09 7.39 25.97
N VAL A 376 -0.65 7.98 24.86
CA VAL A 376 -1.21 7.75 23.52
C VAL A 376 -0.23 6.91 22.70
N PRO A 377 -0.66 5.81 22.05
CA PRO A 377 0.16 5.09 21.09
C PRO A 377 0.61 6.02 19.95
N LEU A 378 1.91 6.04 19.65
CA LEU A 378 2.47 6.88 18.60
C LEU A 378 3.02 6.04 17.43
N PRO A 379 2.90 6.52 16.17
CA PRO A 379 2.22 7.76 15.77
C PRO A 379 0.70 7.65 15.90
N SER A 380 0.02 8.76 16.20
CA SER A 380 -1.45 8.84 16.16
C SER A 380 -1.90 9.60 14.91
N GLU A 381 -3.08 9.27 14.41
CA GLU A 381 -3.74 9.91 13.25
C GLU A 381 -3.72 11.44 13.28
N TYR A 382 -4.24 12.04 14.36
CA TYR A 382 -4.37 13.51 14.46
C TYR A 382 -3.18 14.18 15.16
N GLY A 383 -2.04 13.48 15.26
CA GLY A 383 -0.88 13.97 16.00
C GLY A 383 -1.16 14.26 17.47
N GLU A 384 -2.08 13.53 18.09
CA GLU A 384 -2.35 13.51 19.51
C GLU A 384 -1.04 13.23 20.28
N THR A 385 -0.80 14.03 21.32
CA THR A 385 0.41 13.92 22.15
C THR A 385 0.10 13.59 23.59
N ALA A 386 -1.13 13.87 24.02
CA ALA A 386 -1.61 13.59 25.36
C ALA A 386 -3.12 13.41 25.34
N ARG A 387 -3.60 12.51 26.20
CA ARG A 387 -5.01 12.33 26.51
C ARG A 387 -5.19 12.45 28.02
N THR A 388 -6.11 13.33 28.43
CA THR A 388 -6.51 13.43 29.84
C THR A 388 -8.01 13.22 29.93
N CYS A 389 -8.47 12.36 30.83
CA CYS A 389 -9.88 12.13 31.06
C CYS A 389 -10.27 12.47 32.49
N GLU A 390 -11.37 13.19 32.65
CA GLU A 390 -12.03 13.40 33.94
C GLU A 390 -13.09 12.32 34.15
N VAL A 391 -13.08 11.67 35.32
CA VAL A 391 -14.05 10.64 35.68
C VAL A 391 -15.36 11.31 36.12
N GLY A 392 -16.42 11.06 35.36
CA GLY A 392 -17.78 11.50 35.66
C GLY A 392 -18.52 10.51 36.56
N LYS A 393 -19.84 10.43 36.39
CA LYS A 393 -20.69 9.60 37.23
C LYS A 393 -20.66 8.15 36.80
N THR A 394 -20.95 7.27 37.75
CA THR A 394 -21.36 5.89 37.44
C THR A 394 -22.86 5.85 37.21
N VAL A 395 -23.27 5.37 36.05
CA VAL A 395 -24.67 5.25 35.62
C VAL A 395 -24.95 3.80 35.17
N PRO A 396 -26.20 3.33 35.14
CA PRO A 396 -26.49 2.01 34.60
C PRO A 396 -26.10 1.91 33.11
N ALA A 397 -25.45 0.83 32.68
CA ALA A 397 -25.08 0.63 31.27
C ALA A 397 -26.28 0.67 30.30
N SER A 398 -27.48 0.37 30.81
CA SER A 398 -28.73 0.50 30.08
C SER A 398 -29.07 1.92 29.61
N THR A 399 -28.41 2.96 30.14
CA THR A 399 -28.54 4.34 29.67
C THR A 399 -27.82 4.56 28.33
N VAL A 400 -26.77 3.78 28.06
CA VAL A 400 -26.06 3.76 26.76
C VAL A 400 -26.88 2.98 25.75
N PHE A 401 -27.28 1.75 26.10
CA PHE A 401 -28.19 0.96 25.28
C PHE A 401 -28.95 -0.05 26.14
N ARG A 402 -30.25 -0.18 25.92
CA ARG A 402 -31.18 -0.90 26.82
C ARG A 402 -30.79 -2.35 27.12
N SER A 403 -30.12 -3.05 26.20
CA SER A 403 -29.74 -4.45 26.38
C SER A 403 -28.38 -4.65 27.08
N LEU A 404 -27.71 -3.57 27.48
CA LEU A 404 -26.44 -3.64 28.21
C LEU A 404 -26.70 -3.72 29.71
N ASP A 405 -26.03 -4.68 30.36
CA ASP A 405 -26.14 -4.93 31.79
C ASP A 405 -24.98 -4.31 32.59
N GLY A 406 -25.22 -4.02 33.87
CA GLY A 406 -24.21 -3.50 34.80
C GLY A 406 -24.07 -1.98 34.75
N ASP A 407 -22.86 -1.51 35.06
CA ASP A 407 -22.55 -0.09 35.21
C ASP A 407 -21.71 0.44 34.03
N ALA A 408 -21.91 1.72 33.75
CA ALA A 408 -21.11 2.53 32.86
C ALA A 408 -20.49 3.69 33.64
N VAL A 409 -19.18 3.87 33.54
CA VAL A 409 -18.48 5.02 34.12
C VAL A 409 -18.29 6.07 33.03
N GLU A 410 -18.82 7.27 33.26
CA GLU A 410 -18.63 8.40 32.35
C GLU A 410 -17.18 8.90 32.41
N LEU A 411 -16.60 9.20 31.26
CA LEU A 411 -15.27 9.80 31.13
C LEU A 411 -15.34 10.96 30.13
N HIS A 412 -14.84 12.12 30.55
CA HIS A 412 -14.73 13.29 29.70
C HIS A 412 -13.28 13.49 29.30
N CYS A 413 -12.92 13.00 28.12
CA CYS A 413 -11.57 12.99 27.62
C CYS A 413 -11.26 14.22 26.76
N LYS A 414 -10.04 14.71 26.90
CA LYS A 414 -9.48 15.79 26.09
C LYS A 414 -8.17 15.32 25.47
N PHE A 415 -8.10 15.41 24.15
CA PHE A 415 -6.89 15.12 23.37
C PHE A 415 -6.21 16.43 23.01
N VAL A 416 -4.89 16.48 23.16
CA VAL A 416 -4.08 17.61 22.72
C VAL A 416 -3.32 17.22 21.46
N LYS A 417 -3.66 17.85 20.35
CA LYS A 417 -3.01 17.66 19.04
C LYS A 417 -1.71 18.46 18.98
N LYS A 418 -0.76 18.03 18.16
CA LYS A 418 0.51 18.72 17.93
C LYS A 418 0.34 20.16 17.41
N SER A 419 -0.77 20.44 16.72
CA SER A 419 -1.18 21.78 16.27
C SER A 419 -1.53 22.73 17.44
N GLY A 420 -1.73 22.21 18.64
CA GLY A 420 -2.24 22.94 19.80
C GLY A 420 -3.76 22.95 19.91
N SER A 421 -4.49 22.43 18.91
CA SER A 421 -5.94 22.26 19.01
C SER A 421 -6.31 21.07 19.90
N THR A 422 -7.56 21.09 20.37
CA THR A 422 -8.04 20.12 21.35
C THR A 422 -9.36 19.53 20.92
N GLU A 423 -9.44 18.22 20.95
CA GLU A 423 -10.64 17.45 20.69
C GLU A 423 -11.19 16.92 22.01
N ARG A 424 -12.50 16.96 22.18
CA ARG A 424 -13.17 16.45 23.39
C ARG A 424 -13.99 15.23 23.02
N ILE A 425 -13.86 14.17 23.80
CA ILE A 425 -14.57 12.91 23.59
C ILE A 425 -15.24 12.51 24.89
N ASN A 426 -16.53 12.22 24.82
CA ASN A 426 -17.27 11.64 25.92
C ASN A 426 -17.31 10.13 25.73
N ILE A 427 -16.95 9.39 26.79
CA ILE A 427 -16.84 7.94 26.78
C ILE A 427 -17.68 7.39 27.92
N ALA A 428 -18.38 6.28 27.66
CA ALA A 428 -18.96 5.41 28.67
C ALA A 428 -18.12 4.14 28.77
N LEU A 429 -17.35 3.98 29.86
CA LEU A 429 -16.67 2.71 30.13
C LEU A 429 -17.69 1.69 30.63
N LEU A 430 -18.05 0.74 29.78
CA LEU A 430 -18.98 -0.34 30.07
C LEU A 430 -18.27 -1.40 30.93
N VAL A 431 -18.37 -1.29 32.25
CA VAL A 431 -17.51 -2.02 33.22
C VAL A 431 -17.63 -3.53 33.06
N ASN A 432 -18.85 -4.06 32.92
CA ASN A 432 -19.11 -5.49 32.75
C ASN A 432 -18.55 -6.06 31.44
N TYR A 433 -18.34 -5.20 30.44
CA TYR A 433 -17.85 -5.58 29.12
C TYR A 433 -16.37 -5.23 28.93
N GLY A 434 -15.78 -4.41 29.82
CA GLY A 434 -14.39 -3.99 29.74
C GLY A 434 -14.07 -3.12 28.52
N ILE A 435 -15.05 -2.42 27.95
CA ILE A 435 -14.90 -1.62 26.72
C ILE A 435 -15.22 -0.15 26.97
N PRO A 436 -14.40 0.78 26.44
CA PRO A 436 -14.76 2.19 26.34
C PRO A 436 -15.66 2.42 25.12
N TRP A 437 -16.88 2.92 25.32
CA TRP A 437 -17.78 3.30 24.22
C TRP A 437 -17.83 4.81 24.06
N TRP A 438 -17.52 5.34 22.87
CA TRP A 438 -17.65 6.77 22.61
C TRP A 438 -19.12 7.13 22.48
N THR A 439 -19.59 8.11 23.26
CA THR A 439 -20.99 8.57 23.21
C THR A 439 -21.14 9.83 22.37
N SER A 440 -20.12 10.69 22.37
CA SER A 440 -20.03 11.86 21.48
C SER A 440 -18.61 12.41 21.42
N TYR A 441 -18.34 13.23 20.42
CA TYR A 441 -17.11 14.02 20.36
C TYR A 441 -17.36 15.42 19.77
N ASP A 442 -16.53 16.36 20.21
CA ASP A 442 -16.42 17.72 19.68
C ASP A 442 -15.05 17.87 19.01
N ASP A 443 -15.06 18.15 17.71
CA ASP A 443 -13.87 18.50 16.94
C ASP A 443 -13.91 19.96 16.48
N GLU A 444 -13.00 20.34 15.57
CA GLU A 444 -12.94 21.71 15.03
C GLU A 444 -14.13 22.04 14.13
N ASP A 445 -14.80 21.01 13.59
CA ASP A 445 -15.85 21.15 12.60
C ASP A 445 -17.25 21.16 13.24
N ASP A 446 -17.52 20.28 14.23
CA ASP A 446 -18.83 20.21 14.90
C ASP A 446 -18.87 19.29 16.14
N HIS A 447 -20.07 19.16 16.71
CA HIS A 447 -20.46 18.10 17.63
C HIS A 447 -21.04 16.89 16.86
N THR A 448 -20.61 15.69 17.25
CA THR A 448 -21.15 14.43 16.71
C THR A 448 -21.59 13.51 17.85
N ASP A 449 -22.85 13.08 17.82
CA ASP A 449 -23.39 12.05 18.71
C ASP A 449 -23.19 10.65 18.11
N ILE A 450 -22.98 9.65 18.95
CA ILE A 450 -22.85 8.26 18.54
C ILE A 450 -24.02 7.45 19.10
N VAL A 451 -24.87 6.95 18.20
CA VAL A 451 -26.13 6.31 18.55
C VAL A 451 -26.07 4.81 18.28
N VAL A 452 -26.14 4.00 19.34
CA VAL A 452 -26.23 2.54 19.24
C VAL A 452 -27.58 2.12 18.68
N LYS A 453 -27.57 1.23 17.68
CA LYS A 453 -28.78 0.64 17.07
C LYS A 453 -29.02 -0.78 17.53
N ASN A 454 -27.95 -1.55 17.65
CA ASN A 454 -28.02 -2.95 18.00
C ASN A 454 -26.74 -3.40 18.70
N VAL A 455 -26.89 -4.38 19.61
CA VAL A 455 -25.77 -5.02 20.32
C VAL A 455 -25.95 -6.53 20.21
N THR A 456 -24.93 -7.21 19.71
CA THR A 456 -24.89 -8.66 19.57
C THR A 456 -23.73 -9.23 20.37
N VAL A 457 -24.03 -10.08 21.35
CA VAL A 457 -23.06 -10.75 22.24
C VAL A 457 -22.91 -12.21 21.80
N GLN A 458 -21.68 -12.69 21.61
CA GLN A 458 -21.36 -14.06 21.19
C GLN A 458 -20.36 -14.74 22.13
#